data_AF-A0A4D7C6T5-F1
#
_entry.id   AF-A0A4D7C6T5-F1
#
_cell.length_a   1.000
_cell.length_b   1.000
_cell.length_c   1.000
_cell.angle_alpha   90.00
_cell.angle_beta   90.00
_cell.angle_gamma   90.00
#
_symmetry.space_group_name_H-M   'P 1'
#
loop_
_entity.id
_entity.type
_entity.pdbx_description
1 polymer ?
#
loop_
_entity_poly.entity_id
_entity_poly.type
_entity_poly.pdbx_seq_one_letter_code
_entity_poly.pdbx_strand_id
1 'polypeptide(L)'
;MPELPVSDSPSIQVGAVVRMVDVAQSFHVESLDARGRLARLGPVLDEVLSAHSYPAPVTRLLAEALTLTALIGVTLATDEGAQVTLQVRSDGPASLLVCDYMAPGAIRGYCGFDPARIAGLSGDADLPSLAGSGYLALTIDTSGEAKRYQGIVDLDSPTLQDVAQRYFENSEQLGTWLRMDVRHDAVDDRWLAGGVLLQHLPRGEEGGPRLFAKEHPDENGVMPSPCCRP
;
A
#
# COMPACT_ATOMS: atom_id res chain seq x y z
N MET A 1 -36.84 -47.12 1.05
CA MET A 1 -35.47 -46.64 0.83
C MET A 1 -34.83 -46.45 2.20
N PRO A 2 -33.58 -46.88 2.45
CA PRO A 2 -32.92 -46.60 3.72
C PRO A 2 -32.41 -45.16 3.71
N GLU A 3 -32.66 -44.42 4.80
CA GLU A 3 -32.06 -43.10 5.03
C GLU A 3 -30.56 -43.26 5.30
N LEU A 4 -29.74 -42.46 4.62
CA LEU A 4 -28.30 -42.39 4.87
C LEU A 4 -28.05 -41.62 6.17
N PRO A 5 -27.11 -42.04 7.03
CA PRO A 5 -26.80 -41.30 8.24
C PRO A 5 -26.16 -39.96 7.89
N VAL A 6 -26.71 -38.89 8.44
CA VAL A 6 -26.12 -37.54 8.37
C VAL A 6 -24.79 -37.59 9.12
N SER A 7 -23.69 -37.50 8.38
CA SER A 7 -22.34 -37.35 8.92
C SER A 7 -22.24 -35.97 9.55
N ASP A 8 -22.18 -35.93 10.88
CA ASP A 8 -22.00 -34.72 11.67
C ASP A 8 -20.53 -34.25 11.50
N SER A 9 -20.27 -33.49 10.44
CA SER A 9 -18.99 -32.83 10.25
C SER A 9 -18.85 -31.74 11.32
N PRO A 10 -17.81 -31.77 12.18
CA PRO A 10 -17.67 -30.77 13.23
C PRO A 10 -17.46 -29.38 12.63
N SER A 11 -18.29 -28.43 13.06
CA SER A 11 -18.14 -27.00 12.79
C SER A 11 -16.86 -26.49 13.45
N ILE A 12 -15.83 -26.18 12.65
CA ILE A 12 -14.67 -25.45 13.16
C ILE A 12 -15.10 -24.00 13.40
N GLN A 13 -15.15 -23.58 14.66
CA GLN A 13 -15.31 -22.17 15.00
C GLN A 13 -14.02 -21.42 14.68
N VAL A 14 -14.08 -20.48 13.74
CA VAL A 14 -13.02 -19.49 13.52
C VAL A 14 -13.07 -18.51 14.71
N GLY A 15 -12.50 -18.92 15.84
CA GLY A 15 -12.59 -18.25 17.13
C GLY A 15 -11.35 -18.44 18.01
N ALA A 16 -10.17 -18.63 17.42
CA ALA A 16 -8.93 -18.49 18.18
C ALA A 16 -8.61 -16.99 18.26
N VAL A 17 -8.65 -16.43 19.48
CA VAL A 17 -8.22 -15.08 19.84
C VAL A 17 -7.13 -14.59 18.89
N VAL A 18 -7.50 -13.73 17.93
CA VAL A 18 -6.52 -13.05 17.09
C VAL A 18 -5.83 -12.09 18.03
N ARG A 19 -4.64 -12.46 18.51
CA ARG A 19 -3.74 -11.44 19.09
C ARG A 19 -3.66 -10.35 18.04
N MET A 20 -4.07 -9.14 18.40
CA MET A 20 -3.95 -7.97 17.54
C MET A 20 -2.44 -7.74 17.38
N VAL A 21 -1.86 -8.31 16.33
CA VAL A 21 -0.44 -8.21 16.02
C VAL A 21 -0.30 -7.38 14.78
N ASP A 22 0.62 -6.42 14.84
CA ASP A 22 1.14 -5.73 13.68
C ASP A 22 1.93 -6.73 12.83
N VAL A 23 1.65 -6.77 11.52
CA VAL A 23 2.33 -7.65 10.57
C VAL A 23 2.59 -6.87 9.30
N ALA A 24 3.82 -6.93 8.82
CA ALA A 24 4.17 -6.60 7.45
C ALA A 24 4.96 -7.78 6.87
N GLN A 25 4.49 -8.36 5.77
CA GLN A 25 5.11 -9.56 5.20
C GLN A 25 5.06 -9.57 3.68
N SER A 26 6.18 -9.95 3.06
CA SER A 26 6.27 -10.26 1.64
C SER A 26 5.90 -11.72 1.37
N PHE A 27 5.24 -11.98 0.24
CA PHE A 27 4.87 -13.31 -0.24
C PHE A 27 5.02 -13.41 -1.76
N HIS A 28 4.97 -14.61 -2.30
CA HIS A 28 4.98 -14.86 -3.75
C HIS A 28 3.78 -15.72 -4.13
N VAL A 29 3.25 -15.46 -5.33
CA VAL A 29 2.20 -16.26 -5.95
C VAL A 29 2.78 -16.86 -7.21
N GLU A 30 3.36 -18.05 -7.07
CA GLU A 30 4.11 -18.74 -8.14
C GLU A 30 3.28 -18.90 -9.41
N SER A 31 2.01 -19.25 -9.30
CA SER A 31 1.14 -19.48 -10.47
C SER A 31 0.86 -18.22 -11.32
N LEU A 32 1.23 -17.03 -10.83
CA LEU A 32 0.96 -15.74 -11.47
C LEU A 32 2.23 -14.91 -11.70
N ASP A 33 3.41 -15.43 -11.36
CA ASP A 33 4.68 -14.68 -11.28
C ASP A 33 4.53 -13.32 -10.61
N ALA A 34 3.75 -13.32 -9.54
CA ALA A 34 3.42 -12.12 -8.80
C ALA A 34 4.11 -12.15 -7.44
N ARG A 35 4.77 -11.06 -7.10
CA ARG A 35 5.19 -10.79 -5.73
C ARG A 35 4.13 -9.97 -5.03
N GLY A 36 3.87 -10.31 -3.79
CA GLY A 36 2.85 -9.69 -2.97
C GLY A 36 3.38 -9.22 -1.64
N ARG A 37 2.67 -8.28 -1.02
CA ARG A 37 2.96 -7.75 0.30
C ARG A 37 1.65 -7.56 1.03
N LEU A 38 1.64 -7.92 2.30
CA LEU A 38 0.52 -7.75 3.21
C LEU A 38 0.99 -6.88 4.36
N ALA A 39 0.17 -5.90 4.75
CA ALA A 39 0.34 -5.17 5.99
C ALA A 39 -0.97 -5.19 6.78
N ARG A 40 -0.86 -5.33 8.09
CA ARG A 40 -1.91 -5.11 9.07
C ARG A 40 -1.31 -4.34 10.23
N LEU A 41 -1.85 -3.16 10.50
CA LEU A 41 -1.43 -2.26 11.57
C LEU A 41 -2.60 -2.10 12.56
N GLY A 42 -2.32 -2.26 13.84
CA GLY A 42 -3.23 -2.04 14.96
C GLY A 42 -2.51 -1.33 16.09
N PRO A 43 -1.85 -2.04 17.04
CA PRO A 43 -1.16 -1.39 18.16
C PRO A 43 -0.19 -0.28 17.74
N VAL A 44 0.60 -0.47 16.68
CA VAL A 44 1.53 0.58 16.20
C VAL A 44 0.80 1.80 15.65
N LEU A 45 -0.39 1.61 15.10
CA LEU A 45 -1.21 2.70 14.56
C LEU A 45 -1.76 3.54 15.71
N ASP A 46 -2.29 2.90 16.75
CA ASP A 46 -2.76 3.60 17.97
C ASP A 46 -1.62 4.40 18.62
N GLU A 47 -0.40 3.84 18.69
CA GLU A 47 0.77 4.52 19.25
C GLU A 47 1.12 5.80 18.48
N VAL A 48 1.25 5.71 17.15
CA VAL A 48 1.57 6.87 16.30
C VAL A 48 0.46 7.92 16.33
N LEU A 49 -0.81 7.50 16.25
CA LEU A 49 -1.95 8.40 16.25
C LEU A 49 -2.16 9.09 17.60
N SER A 50 -1.83 8.44 18.72
CA SER A 50 -1.99 9.01 20.07
C SER A 50 -1.06 10.20 20.36
N ALA A 51 0.00 10.38 19.55
CA ALA A 51 0.93 11.49 19.71
C ALA A 51 0.29 12.87 19.48
N HIS A 52 -0.80 12.93 18.71
CA HIS A 52 -1.52 14.17 18.40
C HIS A 52 -3.03 13.96 18.37
N SER A 53 -3.81 14.98 18.74
CA SER A 53 -5.28 14.93 18.67
C SER A 53 -5.78 15.15 17.23
N TYR A 54 -5.57 14.15 16.38
CA TYR A 54 -6.01 14.20 14.99
C TYR A 54 -7.54 14.12 14.88
N PRO A 55 -8.18 14.99 14.09
CA PRO A 55 -9.58 14.79 13.72
C PRO A 55 -9.72 13.56 12.82
N ALA A 56 -10.91 12.96 12.79
CA ALA A 56 -11.19 11.71 12.08
C ALA A 56 -10.65 11.63 10.64
N PRO A 57 -10.85 12.64 9.76
CA PRO A 57 -10.36 12.53 8.38
C PRO A 57 -8.83 12.54 8.28
N VAL A 58 -8.14 13.30 9.15
CA VAL A 58 -6.68 13.33 9.19
C VAL A 58 -6.13 12.01 9.74
N THR A 59 -6.82 11.44 10.73
CA THR A 59 -6.50 10.13 11.31
C THR A 59 -6.56 9.03 10.26
N ARG A 60 -7.63 9.01 9.45
CA ARG A 60 -7.81 8.05 8.37
C ARG A 60 -6.73 8.19 7.28
N LEU A 61 -6.45 9.42 6.84
CA LEU A 61 -5.40 9.68 5.85
C LEU A 61 -4.01 9.26 6.34
N LEU A 62 -3.66 9.57 7.59
CA LEU A 62 -2.37 9.16 8.18
C LEU A 62 -2.27 7.64 8.31
N ALA A 63 -3.35 6.96 8.69
CA ALA A 63 -3.40 5.50 8.76
C ALA A 63 -3.24 4.82 7.39
N GLU A 64 -3.89 5.35 6.34
CA GLU A 64 -3.71 4.88 4.97
C GLU A 64 -2.25 5.04 4.53
N ALA A 65 -1.64 6.19 4.82
CA ALA A 65 -0.25 6.46 4.46
C ALA A 65 0.76 5.57 5.22
N LEU A 66 0.56 5.35 6.52
CA LEU A 66 1.38 4.41 7.30
C LEU A 66 1.28 2.99 6.73
N THR A 67 0.07 2.56 6.35
CA THR A 67 -0.15 1.25 5.74
C THR A 67 0.58 1.12 4.41
N LEU A 68 0.50 2.15 3.56
CA LEU A 68 1.24 2.20 2.30
C LEU A 68 2.75 2.16 2.53
N THR A 69 3.26 2.95 3.47
CA THR A 69 4.68 2.98 3.82
C THR A 69 5.15 1.63 4.36
N ALA A 70 4.37 0.92 5.16
CA ALA A 70 4.68 -0.44 5.61
C ALA A 70 4.70 -1.45 4.45
N LEU A 71 3.72 -1.38 3.54
CA LEU A 71 3.65 -2.23 2.35
C LEU A 71 4.84 -2.02 1.41
N ILE A 72 5.37 -0.81 1.31
CA ILE A 72 6.56 -0.52 0.51
C ILE A 72 7.83 -0.94 1.27
N GLY A 73 7.94 -0.52 2.54
CA GLY A 73 9.13 -0.70 3.36
C GLY A 73 9.48 -2.15 3.67
N VAL A 74 8.50 -3.05 3.75
CA VAL A 74 8.75 -4.49 3.99
C VAL A 74 9.64 -5.14 2.92
N THR A 75 9.74 -4.54 1.74
CA THR A 75 10.71 -4.99 0.70
C THR A 75 12.16 -4.86 1.12
N LEU A 76 12.45 -3.92 2.03
CA LEU A 76 13.78 -3.61 2.52
C LEU A 76 14.03 -4.19 3.92
N ALA A 77 13.13 -5.04 4.44
CA ALA A 77 13.22 -5.52 5.82
C ALA A 77 14.53 -6.27 6.13
N THR A 78 15.19 -6.85 5.12
CA THR A 78 16.49 -7.53 5.25
C THR A 78 17.70 -6.62 5.05
N ASP A 79 17.49 -5.38 4.64
CA ASP A 79 18.53 -4.37 4.41
C ASP A 79 18.63 -3.45 5.63
N GLU A 80 19.37 -3.88 6.66
CA GLU A 80 19.45 -3.17 7.94
C GLU A 80 19.91 -1.71 7.75
N GLY A 81 19.12 -0.76 8.27
CA GLY A 81 19.39 0.66 8.13
C GLY A 81 18.81 1.30 6.86
N ALA A 82 18.21 0.52 5.96
CA ALA A 82 17.42 1.05 4.86
C ALA A 82 16.18 1.79 5.37
N GLN A 83 15.77 2.81 4.63
CA GLN A 83 14.64 3.67 4.95
C GLN A 83 13.77 3.92 3.72
N VAL A 84 12.46 3.90 3.94
CA VAL A 84 11.47 4.43 3.00
C VAL A 84 10.82 5.65 3.62
N THR A 85 10.80 6.75 2.89
CA THR A 85 10.06 7.96 3.27
C THR A 85 8.97 8.22 2.23
N LEU A 86 7.72 8.18 2.67
CA LEU A 86 6.58 8.71 1.93
C LEU A 86 6.30 10.13 2.44
N GLN A 87 6.27 11.10 1.53
CA GLN A 87 5.94 12.48 1.85
C GLN A 87 4.86 12.99 0.91
N VAL A 88 3.80 13.57 1.47
CA VAL A 88 2.81 14.35 0.74
C VAL A 88 2.99 15.81 1.11
N ARG A 89 3.06 16.67 0.11
CA ARG A 89 3.04 18.13 0.28
C ARG A 89 1.97 18.72 -0.59
N SER A 90 1.14 19.59 -0.02
CA SER A 90 -0.01 20.10 -0.72
C SER A 90 -0.52 21.44 -0.17
N ASP A 91 -1.46 22.07 -0.88
CA ASP A 91 -2.11 23.34 -0.51
C ASP A 91 -3.46 23.15 0.22
N GLY A 92 -3.87 21.90 0.40
CA GLY A 92 -5.08 21.52 1.12
C GLY A 92 -5.00 21.69 2.63
N PRO A 93 -6.11 21.40 3.34
CA PRO A 93 -6.16 21.39 4.79
C PRO A 93 -5.09 20.51 5.47
N ALA A 94 -4.72 19.38 4.88
CA ALA A 94 -3.62 18.50 5.31
C ALA A 94 -2.38 18.79 4.45
N SER A 95 -1.58 19.78 4.85
CA SER A 95 -0.54 20.40 4.02
C SER A 95 0.78 19.63 3.97
N LEU A 96 1.05 18.80 4.99
CA LEU A 96 2.23 17.96 5.06
C LEU A 96 1.86 16.62 5.68
N LEU A 97 2.15 15.53 5.00
CA LEU A 97 2.15 14.19 5.58
C LEU A 97 3.51 13.57 5.35
N VAL A 98 4.08 12.96 6.39
CA VAL A 98 5.34 12.22 6.29
C VAL A 98 5.17 10.91 7.02
N CYS A 99 5.54 9.81 6.37
CA CYS A 99 5.60 8.48 6.96
C CYS A 99 6.96 7.86 6.62
N ASP A 100 7.66 7.38 7.64
CA ASP A 100 8.93 6.68 7.50
C ASP A 100 8.80 5.23 7.92
N TYR A 101 9.37 4.33 7.14
CA TYR A 101 9.71 2.97 7.54
C TYR A 101 11.22 2.84 7.59
N MET A 102 11.76 2.29 8.67
CA MET A 102 13.16 1.94 8.83
C MET A 102 13.28 0.44 9.05
N ALA A 103 14.08 -0.22 8.22
CA ALA A 103 14.35 -1.65 8.33
C ALA A 103 14.97 -1.96 9.71
N PRO A 104 14.55 -3.04 10.38
CA PRO A 104 13.72 -4.14 9.85
C PRO A 104 12.21 -4.00 10.09
N GLY A 105 11.69 -2.87 10.57
CA GLY A 105 10.25 -2.77 10.87
C GLY A 105 9.78 -1.57 11.69
N ALA A 106 10.64 -0.59 11.97
CA ALA A 106 10.24 0.60 12.72
C ALA A 106 9.47 1.54 11.79
N ILE A 107 8.30 2.01 12.23
CA ILE A 107 7.47 2.93 11.44
C ILE A 107 7.11 4.16 12.29
N ARG A 108 7.00 5.31 11.65
CA ARG A 108 6.51 6.56 12.25
C ARG A 108 5.76 7.37 11.22
N GLY A 109 4.89 8.26 11.70
CA GLY A 109 4.15 9.16 10.82
C GLY A 109 3.77 10.46 11.51
N TYR A 110 3.55 11.47 10.69
CA TYR A 110 3.07 12.78 11.11
C TYR A 110 2.23 13.40 10.00
N CYS A 111 1.15 14.06 10.38
CA CYS A 111 0.37 14.91 9.49
C CYS A 111 0.23 16.31 10.08
N GLY A 112 0.65 17.34 9.35
CA GLY A 112 0.36 18.73 9.63
C GLY A 112 -0.93 19.14 8.95
N PHE A 113 -1.83 19.77 9.69
CA PHE A 113 -3.14 20.20 9.18
C PHE A 113 -3.56 21.56 9.72
N ASP A 114 -4.47 22.22 9.00
CA ASP A 114 -5.17 23.44 9.44
C ASP A 114 -6.47 23.05 10.17
N PRO A 115 -6.57 23.27 11.50
CA PRO A 115 -7.76 22.87 12.27
C PRO A 115 -9.04 23.58 11.80
N ALA A 116 -8.95 24.83 11.37
CA ALA A 116 -10.12 25.60 10.95
C ALA A 116 -10.68 25.08 9.62
N ARG A 117 -9.80 24.68 8.70
CA ARG A 117 -10.21 24.11 7.41
C ARG A 117 -10.70 22.66 7.52
N ILE A 118 -10.19 21.89 8.49
CA ILE A 118 -10.63 20.50 8.72
C ILE A 118 -11.97 20.41 9.48
N ALA A 119 -12.30 21.37 10.36
CA ALA A 119 -13.44 21.28 11.27
C ALA A 119 -14.82 21.03 10.61
N GLY A 120 -14.98 21.33 9.32
CA GLY A 120 -16.22 21.10 8.57
C GLY A 120 -16.23 19.86 7.67
N LEU A 121 -15.15 19.09 7.63
CA LEU A 121 -15.04 17.91 6.77
C LEU A 121 -15.61 16.66 7.47
N SER A 122 -16.20 15.77 6.69
CA SER A 122 -16.65 14.47 7.18
C SER A 122 -15.46 13.58 7.55
N GLY A 123 -15.69 12.57 8.39
CA GLY A 123 -14.65 11.61 8.78
C GLY A 123 -14.10 10.77 7.62
N ASP A 124 -14.87 10.66 6.54
CA ASP A 124 -14.59 9.94 5.30
C ASP A 124 -14.29 10.89 4.12
N ALA A 125 -13.89 12.13 4.40
CA ALA A 125 -13.53 13.10 3.36
C ALA A 125 -12.49 12.52 2.38
N ASP A 126 -12.68 12.82 1.10
CA ASP A 126 -11.82 12.32 0.03
C ASP A 126 -10.44 13.00 0.01
N LEU A 127 -9.49 12.40 -0.71
CA LEU A 127 -8.13 12.94 -0.81
C LEU A 127 -8.12 14.37 -1.39
N PRO A 128 -8.88 14.71 -2.46
CA PRO A 128 -8.91 16.08 -2.97
C PRO A 128 -9.39 17.12 -1.95
N SER A 129 -10.36 16.79 -1.09
CA SER A 129 -10.82 17.71 -0.04
C SER A 129 -9.77 17.93 1.06
N LEU A 130 -8.97 16.90 1.35
CA LEU A 130 -7.95 16.95 2.41
C LEU A 130 -6.62 17.52 1.93
N ALA A 131 -6.16 17.10 0.76
CA ALA A 131 -4.86 17.45 0.23
C ALA A 131 -4.93 18.58 -0.80
N GLY A 132 -6.04 18.79 -1.50
CA GLY A 132 -6.07 19.78 -2.59
C GLY A 132 -5.10 19.41 -3.70
N SER A 133 -4.31 20.37 -4.17
CA SER A 133 -3.25 20.14 -5.17
C SER A 133 -1.89 19.97 -4.48
N GLY A 134 -1.06 19.10 -5.04
CA GLY A 134 0.25 18.81 -4.48
C GLY A 134 0.87 17.59 -5.12
N TYR A 135 1.84 17.01 -4.42
CA TYR A 135 2.52 15.79 -4.87
C TYR A 135 2.78 14.84 -3.70
N LEU A 136 2.92 13.56 -4.05
CA LEU A 136 3.51 12.51 -3.23
C LEU A 136 4.93 12.26 -3.74
N ALA A 137 5.90 12.34 -2.83
CA ALA A 137 7.28 11.95 -3.06
C ALA A 137 7.58 10.67 -2.27
N LEU A 138 8.04 9.63 -2.96
CA LEU A 138 8.52 8.40 -2.35
C LEU A 138 10.04 8.38 -2.47
N THR A 139 10.73 8.29 -1.33
CA THR A 139 12.18 8.18 -1.26
C THR A 139 12.56 6.83 -0.68
N ILE A 140 13.50 6.15 -1.33
CA ILE A 140 14.08 4.89 -0.88
C ILE A 140 15.57 5.11 -0.67
N ASP A 141 16.03 4.85 0.54
CA ASP A 141 17.43 4.89 0.95
C ASP A 141 17.82 3.47 1.37
N THR A 142 18.74 2.84 0.65
CA THR A 142 19.21 1.47 0.91
C THR A 142 20.53 1.52 1.66
N SER A 143 20.84 0.51 2.47
CA SER A 143 22.11 0.53 3.19
C SER A 143 23.31 0.36 2.24
N GLY A 144 24.47 0.91 2.60
CA GLY A 144 25.71 0.78 1.83
C GLY A 144 25.91 1.85 0.74
N GLU A 145 26.62 1.49 -0.33
CA GLU A 145 27.00 2.41 -1.43
C GLU A 145 25.88 2.61 -2.48
N ALA A 146 24.71 2.01 -2.25
CA ALA A 146 23.58 2.12 -3.17
C ALA A 146 22.97 3.54 -3.13
N LYS A 147 22.46 3.98 -4.28
CA LYS A 147 21.99 5.36 -4.47
C LYS A 147 20.58 5.53 -3.91
N ARG A 148 20.41 6.55 -3.07
CA ARG A 148 19.10 7.12 -2.74
C ARG A 148 18.29 7.36 -4.01
N TYR A 149 17.11 6.76 -4.06
CA TYR A 149 16.16 6.92 -5.14
C TYR A 149 14.96 7.75 -4.66
N GLN A 150 14.46 8.63 -5.52
CA GLN A 150 13.26 9.41 -5.25
C GLN A 150 12.42 9.52 -6.51
N GLY A 151 11.15 9.17 -6.41
CA GLY A 151 10.16 9.48 -7.44
C GLY A 151 9.03 10.34 -6.87
N ILE A 152 8.34 11.04 -7.76
CA ILE A 152 7.30 12.02 -7.43
C ILE A 152 6.09 11.76 -8.33
N VAL A 153 4.89 11.89 -7.78
CA VAL A 153 3.61 11.80 -8.50
C VAL A 153 2.66 12.90 -8.00
N ASP A 154 1.86 13.46 -8.90
CA ASP A 154 0.86 14.48 -8.54
C ASP A 154 -0.33 13.88 -7.76
N LEU A 155 -0.95 14.69 -6.90
CA LEU A 155 -2.16 14.31 -6.14
C LEU A 155 -3.44 14.55 -6.95
N ASP A 156 -3.51 14.03 -8.17
CA ASP A 156 -4.61 14.25 -9.11
C ASP A 156 -5.63 13.09 -9.13
N SER A 157 -5.55 12.18 -8.16
CA SER A 157 -6.37 10.97 -8.09
C SER A 157 -7.28 10.97 -6.84
N PRO A 158 -8.41 10.23 -6.86
CA PRO A 158 -9.42 10.32 -5.79
C PRO A 158 -8.96 9.81 -4.42
N THR A 159 -8.01 8.87 -4.39
CA THR A 159 -7.52 8.23 -3.16
C THR A 159 -5.99 8.12 -3.15
N LEU A 160 -5.42 7.97 -1.95
CA LEU A 160 -3.98 7.73 -1.80
C LEU A 160 -3.55 6.41 -2.47
N GLN A 161 -4.44 5.42 -2.50
CA GLN A 161 -4.24 4.15 -3.19
C GLN A 161 -4.07 4.37 -4.70
N ASP A 162 -4.91 5.19 -5.31
CA ASP A 162 -4.86 5.48 -6.75
C ASP A 162 -3.58 6.27 -7.10
N VAL A 163 -3.22 7.27 -6.29
CA VAL A 163 -1.95 8.01 -6.43
C VAL A 163 -0.75 7.05 -6.39
N ALA A 164 -0.72 6.13 -5.42
CA ALA A 164 0.36 5.17 -5.27
C ALA A 164 0.43 4.16 -6.44
N GLN A 165 -0.71 3.70 -6.96
CA GLN A 165 -0.72 2.86 -8.16
C GLN A 165 -0.14 3.61 -9.36
N ARG A 166 -0.55 4.87 -9.59
CA ARG A 166 0.01 5.70 -10.67
C ARG A 166 1.51 5.94 -10.52
N TYR A 167 1.99 6.12 -9.29
CA TYR A 167 3.44 6.19 -9.01
C TYR A 167 4.17 4.95 -9.52
N PHE A 168 3.70 3.75 -9.15
CA PHE A 168 4.36 2.52 -9.58
C PHE A 168 4.23 2.24 -11.08
N GLU A 169 3.11 2.62 -11.69
CA GLU A 169 2.92 2.52 -13.13
C GLU A 169 3.89 3.43 -13.90
N ASN A 170 4.03 4.69 -13.47
CA ASN A 170 4.80 5.70 -14.21
C ASN A 170 6.30 5.67 -13.90
N SER A 171 6.67 5.57 -12.62
CA SER A 171 8.06 5.70 -12.17
C SER A 171 8.80 4.37 -12.18
N GLU A 172 8.12 3.26 -11.85
CA GLU A 172 8.75 1.93 -11.78
C GLU A 172 8.44 1.04 -12.98
N GLN A 173 7.47 1.42 -13.82
CA GLN A 173 6.94 0.58 -14.91
C GLN A 173 6.47 -0.80 -14.41
N LEU A 174 5.97 -0.85 -13.17
CA LEU A 174 5.49 -2.06 -12.53
C LEU A 174 3.97 -2.02 -12.45
N GLY A 175 3.31 -2.94 -13.18
CA GLY A 175 1.88 -3.18 -13.03
C GLY A 175 1.58 -3.55 -11.57
N THR A 176 0.98 -2.61 -10.85
CA THR A 176 0.80 -2.69 -9.40
C THR A 176 -0.68 -2.62 -9.07
N TRP A 177 -1.16 -3.62 -8.34
CA TRP A 177 -2.49 -3.60 -7.76
C TRP A 177 -2.37 -3.37 -6.25
N LEU A 178 -3.07 -2.37 -5.73
CA LEU A 178 -3.01 -1.99 -4.33
C LEU A 178 -4.41 -1.84 -3.76
N ARG A 179 -4.71 -2.55 -2.68
CA ARG A 179 -5.89 -2.32 -1.86
C ARG A 179 -5.48 -2.09 -0.42
N MET A 180 -6.05 -1.07 0.18
CA MET A 180 -5.90 -0.73 1.58
C MET A 180 -7.26 -0.33 2.13
N ASP A 181 -7.44 -0.49 3.42
CA ASP A 181 -8.60 0.05 4.13
C ASP A 181 -8.20 0.39 5.56
N VAL A 182 -8.95 1.33 6.14
CA VAL A 182 -8.79 1.81 7.51
C VAL A 182 -10.16 1.78 8.18
N ARG A 183 -10.19 1.16 9.34
CA ARG A 183 -11.38 0.99 10.16
C ARG A 183 -11.10 1.45 11.59
N HIS A 184 -12.04 2.17 12.17
CA HIS A 184 -12.11 2.36 13.62
C HIS A 184 -13.00 1.27 14.23
N ASP A 185 -12.45 0.52 15.18
CA ASP A 185 -13.18 -0.45 15.96
C ASP A 185 -13.85 0.25 17.15
N ALA A 186 -15.17 0.41 17.08
CA ALA A 186 -15.93 1.09 18.13
C ALA A 186 -16.02 0.30 19.45
N VAL A 187 -15.75 -1.01 19.44
CA VAL A 187 -15.82 -1.85 20.66
C VAL A 187 -14.57 -1.66 21.50
N ASP A 188 -13.40 -1.73 20.85
CA ASP A 188 -12.11 -1.59 21.52
C ASP A 188 -11.57 -0.15 21.52
N ASP A 189 -12.25 0.76 20.81
CA ASP A 189 -11.86 2.15 20.54
C ASP A 189 -10.45 2.27 19.93
N ARG A 190 -10.23 1.56 18.81
CA ARG A 190 -8.91 1.44 18.18
C ARG A 190 -8.94 1.61 16.68
N TRP A 191 -7.82 2.05 16.13
CA TRP A 191 -7.64 2.09 14.69
C TRP A 191 -6.99 0.80 14.19
N LEU A 192 -7.54 0.29 13.10
CA LEU A 192 -7.01 -0.85 12.37
C LEU A 192 -6.87 -0.45 10.93
N ALA A 193 -5.70 -0.70 10.37
CA ALA A 193 -5.45 -0.50 8.96
C ALA A 193 -4.84 -1.76 8.37
N GLY A 194 -5.10 -2.01 7.11
CA GLY A 194 -4.49 -3.13 6.42
C GLY A 194 -4.53 -2.95 4.93
N GLY A 195 -3.69 -3.71 4.25
CA GLY A 195 -3.64 -3.66 2.80
C GLY A 195 -2.83 -4.78 2.19
N VAL A 196 -3.01 -4.92 0.89
CA VAL A 196 -2.31 -5.87 0.02
C VAL A 196 -1.80 -5.10 -1.19
N LEU A 197 -0.53 -5.31 -1.51
CA LEU A 197 0.11 -4.82 -2.73
C LEU A 197 0.57 -6.03 -3.53
N LEU A 198 0.20 -6.09 -4.81
CA LEU A 198 0.62 -7.12 -5.76
C LEU A 198 1.34 -6.46 -6.94
N GLN A 199 2.46 -7.05 -7.35
CA GLN A 199 3.28 -6.62 -8.48
C GLN A 199 3.69 -7.81 -9.32
N HIS A 200 3.65 -7.65 -10.65
CA HIS A 200 4.26 -8.61 -11.58
C HIS A 200 5.78 -8.61 -11.43
N LEU A 201 6.39 -9.78 -11.57
CA LEU A 201 7.82 -9.88 -11.81
C LEU A 201 8.14 -9.49 -13.26
N PRO A 202 9.20 -8.71 -13.52
CA PRO A 202 9.62 -8.43 -14.89
C PRO A 202 10.02 -9.72 -15.62
N ARG A 203 9.77 -9.79 -16.93
CA ARG A 203 10.04 -10.97 -17.79
C ARG A 203 11.47 -11.49 -17.58
N GLY A 204 11.60 -12.74 -17.16
CA GLY A 204 12.89 -13.41 -16.93
C GLY A 204 12.78 -14.70 -16.10
N GLU A 205 11.72 -14.84 -15.31
CA GLU A 205 11.23 -16.09 -14.73
C GLU A 205 9.89 -16.44 -15.44
N GLU A 206 9.61 -17.72 -15.71
CA GLU A 206 8.65 -18.18 -16.74
C GLU A 206 7.19 -17.70 -16.56
N GLY A 207 6.82 -16.68 -17.36
CA GLY A 207 5.58 -15.90 -17.30
C GLY A 207 4.23 -16.62 -17.39
N GLY A 208 3.45 -16.51 -16.31
CA GLY A 208 2.01 -16.67 -16.24
C GLY A 208 1.22 -15.44 -16.69
N PRO A 209 -0.13 -15.53 -16.75
CA PRO A 209 -0.99 -14.50 -17.33
C PRO A 209 -1.05 -13.21 -16.49
N ARG A 210 -1.03 -12.07 -17.20
CA ARG A 210 -1.10 -10.72 -16.60
C ARG A 210 -2.45 -10.45 -15.92
N LEU A 211 -2.42 -9.96 -14.69
CA LEU A 211 -3.58 -9.31 -14.05
C LEU A 211 -3.77 -7.90 -14.65
N PHE A 212 -4.93 -7.66 -15.25
CA PHE A 212 -5.42 -6.34 -15.68
C PHE A 212 -4.57 -5.56 -16.71
N ALA A 213 -3.91 -6.24 -17.65
CA ALA A 213 -3.39 -5.52 -18.82
C ALA A 213 -4.56 -5.09 -19.72
N LYS A 214 -4.80 -3.77 -19.86
CA LYS A 214 -5.41 -3.27 -21.09
C LYS A 214 -4.43 -3.59 -22.22
N GLU A 215 -4.90 -4.29 -23.25
CA GLU A 215 -4.13 -4.50 -24.47
C GLU A 215 -3.81 -3.12 -25.07
N HIS A 216 -2.54 -2.72 -24.97
CA HIS A 216 -2.02 -1.69 -25.85
C HIS A 216 -1.75 -2.36 -27.20
N PRO A 217 -2.31 -1.85 -28.31
CA PRO A 217 -1.96 -2.35 -29.63
C PRO A 217 -0.47 -2.12 -29.84
N ASP A 218 0.25 -3.17 -30.20
CA ASP A 218 1.64 -3.07 -30.61
C ASP A 218 1.74 -2.13 -31.82
N GLU A 219 2.11 -0.88 -31.59
CA GLU A 219 2.60 0.02 -32.64
C GLU A 219 4.01 -0.45 -33.03
N ASN A 220 4.08 -1.57 -33.76
CA ASN A 220 5.16 -1.92 -34.68
C ASN A 220 4.76 -3.18 -35.46
N GLY A 221 3.92 -2.97 -36.48
CA GLY A 221 3.61 -3.98 -37.49
C GLY A 221 4.81 -4.29 -38.39
N VAL A 222 5.79 -5.03 -37.87
CA VAL A 222 6.85 -5.64 -38.68
C VAL A 222 6.95 -7.12 -38.32
N MET A 223 6.32 -7.95 -39.16
CA MET A 223 6.58 -9.39 -39.22
C MET A 223 8.01 -9.63 -39.75
N PRO A 224 8.87 -10.41 -39.06
CA PRO A 224 10.10 -10.88 -39.68
C PRO A 224 9.80 -12.04 -40.64
N SER A 225 10.13 -11.85 -41.92
CA SER A 225 10.10 -12.89 -42.95
C SER A 225 11.09 -14.02 -42.65
N PRO A 226 10.73 -15.31 -42.88
CA PRO A 226 11.65 -16.41 -42.70
C PRO A 226 12.40 -16.70 -44.00
N CYS A 227 13.71 -16.40 -44.03
CA CYS A 227 14.59 -16.90 -45.08
C CYS A 227 15.76 -17.67 -44.48
N CYS A 228 15.73 -18.96 -44.79
CA CYS A 228 16.71 -20.03 -44.74
C CYS A 228 18.20 -19.68 -44.50
N ARG A 229 18.83 -20.53 -43.69
CA ARG A 229 20.21 -21.01 -43.84
C ARG A 229 20.22 -22.53 -43.61
N PRO A 230 21.27 -23.26 -44.06
CA PRO A 230 22.09 -23.06 -45.25
C PRO A 230 21.71 -24.01 -46.40
#